data_AF-A0A1F3W1N2-F1
#
_entry.id   AF-A0A1F3W1N2-F1
#
_cell.length_a   1.000
_cell.length_b   1.000
_cell.length_c   1.000
_cell.angle_alpha   90.00
_cell.angle_beta   90.00
_cell.angle_gamma   90.00
#
_symmetry.space_group_name_H-M   'P 1'
#
loop_
_entity.id
_entity.type
_entity.pdbx_description
1 polymer ?
#
loop_
_entity_poly.entity_id
_entity_poly.type
_entity_poly.pdbx_seq_one_letter_code
_entity_poly.pdbx_strand_id
1 'polypeptide(L)'
;MTAGTCIKLWNYKFPGRLKTLATLDLRYALERSLPDPGLPIRVRERRDGYRAHYYDTTMSGILPALADSPEKIEPGFDTGTPLKIPNVGEVHLRLLLMREDVERERFQSGVFFSVNGQLHSEFGSDFVSRRTKLDYIADSLLVFVDCTELPALIREDLFLASRDRMRFCEERTALEDSIVDYLREHEGLKDINARRRQSRLSSTGQEQTQQVLQLLVRDDPTLANLFGVGKKIRIPTGPLPEPEPYSGRQFPTYFRIHKEPKEGLIRKCPKNRNARVEFETDAENNYFSRPQDPGRYEGIGVPSIKSVHLWNGKASLRISLPQTCNVGDKFSIQFSVSDISRAESMNSNFVIEVADEVQPGEPHISEPSRSGLVGIPNITEVWKSDWAKHGFDERSGLKFCHGEDDTLDVMVNMDNINLRNEISRRRTKDPQVLRYWFKYGLFLLAMGMLHYHRSSEAKTEPAEDGSDFAMISEASKGLAVTVIPVIYQLHKDKSD
;
A
#
# COMPACT_ATOMS: atom_id res chain seq x y z
N MET A 1 -35.49 -25.35 -5.23
CA MET A 1 -34.40 -25.80 -4.34
C MET A 1 -34.87 -27.09 -3.74
N THR A 2 -34.22 -28.21 -4.08
CA THR A 2 -34.56 -29.55 -3.58
C THR A 2 -33.85 -29.87 -2.26
N ALA A 3 -32.82 -29.09 -1.88
CA ALA A 3 -32.15 -29.14 -0.57
C ALA A 3 -31.47 -27.78 -0.27
N GLY A 4 -31.21 -27.49 1.02
CA GLY A 4 -30.48 -26.29 1.50
C GLY A 4 -30.91 -25.84 2.90
N THR A 5 -30.14 -24.92 3.50
CA THR A 5 -30.46 -24.32 4.80
C THR A 5 -31.08 -22.93 4.61
N CYS A 6 -32.27 -22.70 5.19
CA CYS A 6 -32.91 -21.39 5.20
C CYS A 6 -32.63 -20.70 6.53
N ILE A 7 -31.88 -19.60 6.51
CA ILE A 7 -31.64 -18.77 7.70
C ILE A 7 -32.68 -17.65 7.70
N LYS A 8 -33.56 -17.64 8.70
CA LYS A 8 -34.56 -16.57 8.88
C LYS A 8 -34.09 -15.60 9.96
N LEU A 9 -33.73 -14.39 9.55
CA LEU A 9 -33.37 -13.30 10.45
C LEU A 9 -34.62 -12.44 10.73
N TRP A 10 -34.86 -12.11 12.00
CA TRP A 10 -35.99 -11.29 12.43
C TRP A 10 -35.50 -10.00 13.09
N ASN A 11 -36.25 -8.91 12.94
CA ASN A 11 -36.04 -7.64 13.66
C ASN A 11 -34.68 -6.96 13.46
N TYR A 12 -34.00 -7.19 12.33
CA TYR A 12 -32.80 -6.45 11.95
C TYR A 12 -33.16 -5.18 11.18
N LYS A 13 -32.64 -4.04 11.62
CA LYS A 13 -32.76 -2.76 10.93
C LYS A 13 -31.57 -2.57 10.00
N PHE A 14 -31.80 -2.69 8.69
CA PHE A 14 -30.75 -2.38 7.71
C PHE A 14 -30.36 -0.88 7.79
N PRO A 15 -29.06 -0.56 7.86
CA PRO A 15 -28.59 0.82 7.88
C PRO A 15 -28.67 1.47 6.49
N GLY A 16 -29.03 2.75 6.46
CA GLY A 16 -28.85 3.66 5.32
C GLY A 16 -29.12 3.06 3.93
N ARG A 17 -28.06 3.06 3.10
CA ARG A 17 -28.06 2.60 1.69
C ARG A 17 -28.33 1.10 1.51
N LEU A 18 -28.18 0.25 2.54
CA LEU A 18 -28.47 -1.20 2.41
C LEU A 18 -29.97 -1.52 2.28
N LYS A 19 -30.84 -0.51 2.42
CA LYS A 19 -32.28 -0.66 2.22
C LYS A 19 -32.70 -0.72 0.74
N THR A 20 -31.77 -0.60 -0.19
CA THR A 20 -32.03 -0.74 -1.63
C THR A 20 -32.32 -2.21 -2.01
N LEU A 21 -32.30 -2.51 -3.31
CA LEU A 21 -32.46 -3.85 -3.85
C LEU A 21 -31.48 -4.84 -3.21
N ALA A 22 -32.02 -5.94 -2.66
CA ALA A 22 -31.20 -6.96 -2.00
C ALA A 22 -30.13 -7.55 -2.94
N THR A 23 -30.41 -7.62 -4.25
CA THR A 23 -29.50 -8.15 -5.26
C THR A 23 -28.33 -7.21 -5.63
N LEU A 24 -28.32 -5.98 -5.10
CA LEU A 24 -27.29 -4.95 -5.30
C LEU A 24 -26.53 -4.67 -3.99
N ASP A 25 -26.83 -3.58 -3.28
CA ASP A 25 -26.00 -3.08 -2.18
C ASP A 25 -25.90 -4.06 -1.02
N LEU A 26 -26.98 -4.78 -0.71
CA LEU A 26 -26.93 -5.83 0.30
C LEU A 26 -26.02 -6.98 -0.13
N ARG A 27 -26.09 -7.41 -1.39
CA ARG A 27 -25.17 -8.41 -1.93
C ARG A 27 -23.73 -7.92 -1.83
N TYR A 28 -23.43 -6.69 -2.23
CA TYR A 28 -22.07 -6.14 -2.15
C TYR A 28 -21.56 -6.05 -0.72
N ALA A 29 -22.41 -5.65 0.23
CA ALA A 29 -22.07 -5.67 1.64
C ALA A 29 -21.78 -7.09 2.15
N LEU A 30 -22.56 -8.09 1.71
CA LEU A 30 -22.32 -9.49 2.04
C LEU A 30 -21.01 -10.01 1.44
N GLU A 31 -20.70 -9.67 0.18
CA GLU A 31 -19.42 -10.04 -0.48
C GLU A 31 -18.22 -9.49 0.27
N ARG A 32 -18.34 -8.29 0.84
CA ARG A 32 -17.29 -7.68 1.68
C ARG A 32 -17.16 -8.38 3.02
N SER A 33 -18.27 -8.66 3.71
CA SER A 33 -18.23 -9.32 5.02
C SER A 33 -17.85 -10.81 4.93
N LEU A 34 -18.08 -11.43 3.78
CA LEU A 34 -17.73 -12.80 3.47
C LEU A 34 -16.88 -12.82 2.20
N PRO A 35 -15.57 -12.51 2.29
CA PRO A 35 -14.70 -12.51 1.13
C PRO A 35 -14.63 -13.87 0.42
N ASP A 36 -14.69 -14.96 1.20
CA ASP A 36 -14.60 -16.34 0.71
C ASP A 36 -15.54 -17.28 1.49
N PRO A 37 -16.85 -17.18 1.30
CA PRO A 37 -17.81 -17.99 2.03
C PRO A 37 -17.68 -19.47 1.65
N GLY A 38 -17.66 -20.35 2.65
CA GLY A 38 -17.59 -21.79 2.42
C GLY A 38 -18.76 -22.38 1.60
N LEU A 39 -19.88 -21.65 1.48
CA LEU A 39 -20.99 -21.98 0.58
C LEU A 39 -21.55 -20.71 -0.07
N PRO A 40 -21.94 -20.76 -1.35
CA PRO A 40 -22.59 -19.64 -2.02
C PRO A 40 -23.96 -19.36 -1.41
N ILE A 41 -24.30 -18.06 -1.27
CA ILE A 41 -25.56 -17.60 -0.68
C ILE A 41 -26.48 -17.09 -1.79
N ARG A 42 -27.66 -17.71 -1.92
CA ARG A 42 -28.69 -17.22 -2.86
C ARG A 42 -29.42 -16.03 -2.24
N VAL A 43 -29.34 -14.87 -2.89
CA VAL A 43 -30.07 -13.67 -2.51
C VAL A 43 -31.30 -13.52 -3.41
N ARG A 44 -32.46 -13.30 -2.79
CA ARG A 44 -33.74 -13.12 -3.47
C ARG A 44 -34.43 -11.87 -2.96
N GLU A 45 -34.70 -10.93 -3.85
CA GLU A 45 -35.59 -9.81 -3.55
C GLU A 45 -37.04 -10.25 -3.73
N ARG A 46 -37.82 -10.14 -2.66
CA ARG A 46 -39.24 -10.51 -2.63
C ARG A 46 -40.09 -9.46 -1.93
N ARG A 47 -39.51 -8.33 -1.53
CA ARG A 47 -40.23 -7.22 -0.90
C ARG A 47 -40.97 -6.43 -1.99
N ASP A 48 -42.22 -6.08 -1.70
CA ASP A 48 -43.04 -5.28 -2.61
C ASP A 48 -42.48 -3.85 -2.78
N GLY A 49 -42.74 -3.26 -3.95
CA GLY A 49 -42.34 -1.88 -4.26
C GLY A 49 -40.97 -1.71 -4.91
N TYR A 50 -40.15 -2.76 -4.98
CA TYR A 50 -38.85 -2.72 -5.67
C TYR A 50 -38.95 -3.24 -7.11
N ARG A 51 -38.39 -2.49 -8.06
CA ARG A 51 -38.23 -2.90 -9.46
C ARG A 51 -36.78 -3.28 -9.72
N ALA A 52 -36.54 -4.54 -10.08
CA ALA A 52 -35.20 -5.06 -10.34
C ALA A 52 -35.12 -5.61 -11.76
N HIS A 53 -33.96 -5.48 -12.42
CA HIS A 53 -33.66 -6.26 -13.63
C HIS A 53 -33.53 -7.75 -13.30
N TYR A 54 -32.98 -8.07 -12.13
CA TYR A 54 -32.87 -9.43 -11.60
C TYR A 54 -33.31 -9.46 -10.14
N TYR A 55 -34.33 -10.28 -9.86
CA TYR A 55 -34.87 -10.50 -8.52
C TYR A 55 -34.10 -11.57 -7.74
N ASP A 56 -33.25 -12.34 -8.41
CA ASP A 56 -32.45 -13.41 -7.83
C ASP A 56 -31.00 -13.26 -8.27
N THR A 57 -30.07 -13.50 -7.35
CA THR A 57 -28.64 -13.57 -7.63
C THR A 57 -27.95 -14.52 -6.65
N THR A 58 -26.74 -14.96 -6.99
CA THR A 58 -25.89 -15.78 -6.11
C THR A 58 -24.70 -14.94 -5.68
N MET A 59 -24.46 -14.89 -4.38
CA MET A 59 -23.30 -14.26 -3.76
C MET A 59 -22.30 -15.36 -3.40
N SER A 60 -21.11 -15.32 -3.98
CA SER A 60 -20.04 -16.30 -3.75
C SER A 60 -18.82 -15.70 -3.03
N GLY A 61 -18.88 -14.44 -2.60
CA GLY A 61 -17.76 -13.71 -2.02
C GLY A 61 -16.99 -12.85 -3.01
N ILE A 62 -16.17 -11.94 -2.48
CA ILE A 62 -15.38 -11.00 -3.30
C ILE A 62 -14.23 -11.69 -4.04
N LEU A 63 -13.60 -12.70 -3.44
CA LEU A 63 -12.45 -13.38 -4.03
C LEU A 63 -12.85 -14.20 -5.28
N PRO A 64 -13.93 -15.01 -5.26
CA PRO A 64 -14.42 -15.64 -6.48
C PRO A 64 -14.90 -14.63 -7.53
N ALA A 65 -15.56 -13.54 -7.12
CA ALA A 65 -16.00 -12.49 -8.04
C ALA A 65 -14.83 -11.79 -8.76
N LEU A 66 -13.67 -11.67 -8.11
CA LEU A 66 -12.43 -11.16 -8.71
C LEU A 66 -11.77 -12.21 -9.61
N ALA A 67 -11.78 -13.49 -9.21
CA ALA A 67 -11.27 -14.58 -10.03
C ALA A 67 -12.04 -14.74 -11.37
N ASP A 68 -13.35 -14.47 -11.37
CA ASP A 68 -14.20 -14.46 -12.56
C ASP A 68 -14.01 -13.20 -13.45
N SER A 69 -13.24 -12.21 -12.98
CA SER A 69 -12.99 -10.96 -13.71
C SER A 69 -11.49 -10.58 -13.70
N PRO A 70 -10.60 -11.46 -14.21
CA PRO A 70 -9.16 -11.22 -14.19
C PRO A 70 -8.74 -9.99 -15.00
N GLU A 71 -9.56 -9.54 -15.96
CA GLU A 71 -9.33 -8.34 -16.76
C GLU A 71 -9.30 -7.04 -15.95
N LYS A 72 -9.82 -7.05 -14.72
CA LYS A 72 -9.83 -5.91 -13.79
C LYS A 72 -8.55 -5.84 -12.93
N ILE A 73 -7.77 -6.90 -12.92
CA ILE A 73 -6.54 -7.01 -12.13
C ILE A 73 -5.36 -6.65 -13.04
N GLU A 74 -4.36 -5.99 -12.48
CA GLU A 74 -3.09 -5.73 -13.15
C GLU A 74 -2.41 -7.09 -13.46
N PRO A 75 -1.89 -7.30 -14.69
CA PRO A 75 -1.30 -8.58 -15.06
C PRO A 75 -0.21 -9.04 -14.09
N GLY A 76 -0.32 -10.27 -13.60
CA GLY A 76 0.64 -10.86 -12.66
C GLY A 76 0.44 -10.49 -11.19
N PHE A 77 -0.49 -9.59 -10.87
CA PHE A 77 -0.77 -9.12 -9.50
C PHE A 77 -1.99 -9.78 -8.86
N ASP A 78 -2.22 -11.06 -9.12
CA ASP A 78 -2.93 -11.96 -8.19
C ASP A 78 -1.87 -12.92 -7.67
N THR A 79 -1.29 -12.63 -6.51
CA THR A 79 -0.10 -13.31 -5.99
C THR A 79 -0.21 -13.43 -4.46
N GLY A 80 0.81 -13.97 -3.79
CA GLY A 80 0.81 -14.10 -2.34
C GLY A 80 1.80 -15.13 -1.81
N THR A 81 1.72 -15.39 -0.52
CA THR A 81 2.53 -16.40 0.18
C THR A 81 1.97 -16.63 1.58
N PRO A 82 2.17 -17.81 2.18
CA PRO A 82 2.12 -17.92 3.62
C PRO A 82 3.22 -17.04 4.25
N LEU A 83 2.90 -16.44 5.39
CA LEU A 83 3.79 -15.66 6.24
C LEU A 83 3.87 -16.36 7.60
N LYS A 84 5.08 -16.75 7.99
CA LYS A 84 5.38 -17.34 9.30
C LYS A 84 5.90 -16.24 10.21
N ILE A 85 5.07 -15.86 11.18
CA ILE A 85 5.31 -14.73 12.06
C ILE A 85 5.74 -15.26 13.42
N PRO A 86 6.99 -14.96 13.87
CA PRO A 86 7.50 -15.45 15.15
C PRO A 86 6.55 -15.11 16.29
N ASN A 87 6.27 -16.08 17.17
CA ASN A 87 5.38 -15.97 18.33
C ASN A 87 3.89 -15.68 18.04
N VAL A 88 3.50 -15.52 16.77
CA VAL A 88 2.10 -15.28 16.37
C VAL A 88 1.51 -16.50 15.66
N GLY A 89 2.22 -17.03 14.66
CA GLY A 89 1.77 -18.19 13.87
C GLY A 89 1.86 -17.96 12.37
N GLU A 90 1.16 -18.80 11.61
CA GLU A 90 1.11 -18.75 10.16
C GLU A 90 -0.17 -18.07 9.67
N VAL A 91 -0.03 -17.17 8.70
CA VAL A 91 -1.14 -16.54 7.99
C VAL A 91 -0.92 -16.65 6.49
N HIS A 92 -2.00 -16.72 5.71
CA HIS A 92 -1.91 -16.78 4.25
C HIS A 92 -2.23 -15.41 3.65
N LEU A 93 -1.24 -14.80 3.00
CA LEU A 93 -1.41 -13.52 2.32
C LEU A 93 -1.74 -13.76 0.85
N ARG A 94 -2.79 -13.11 0.35
CA ARG A 94 -3.11 -12.96 -1.08
C ARG A 94 -3.19 -11.48 -1.43
N LEU A 95 -2.49 -11.08 -2.46
CA LEU A 95 -2.39 -9.72 -2.95
C LEU A 95 -3.07 -9.62 -4.31
N LEU A 96 -3.97 -8.64 -4.46
CA LEU A 96 -4.59 -8.26 -5.71
C LEU A 96 -4.36 -6.77 -5.98
N LEU A 97 -3.88 -6.42 -7.17
CA LEU A 97 -3.76 -5.02 -7.59
C LEU A 97 -4.75 -4.71 -8.72
N MET A 98 -5.68 -3.80 -8.48
CA MET A 98 -6.68 -3.40 -9.46
C MET A 98 -6.09 -2.43 -10.49
N ARG A 99 -6.59 -2.51 -11.72
CA ARG A 99 -6.33 -1.48 -12.74
C ARG A 99 -6.99 -0.16 -12.34
N GLU A 100 -6.43 0.96 -12.80
CA GLU A 100 -6.89 2.29 -12.42
C GLU A 100 -8.31 2.64 -12.91
N ASP A 101 -8.80 1.95 -13.94
CA ASP A 101 -10.11 2.17 -14.57
C ASP A 101 -11.26 1.46 -13.85
N VAL A 102 -10.97 0.63 -12.84
CA VAL A 102 -11.98 -0.13 -12.10
C VAL A 102 -12.63 0.74 -11.02
N GLU A 103 -13.97 0.68 -10.93
CA GLU A 103 -14.74 1.42 -9.94
C GLU A 103 -14.42 1.01 -8.48
N ARG A 104 -13.90 1.97 -7.72
CA ARG A 104 -13.48 1.80 -6.31
C ARG A 104 -14.63 1.53 -5.34
N GLU A 105 -15.86 1.91 -5.68
CA GLU A 105 -17.02 1.73 -4.78
C GLU A 105 -17.32 0.24 -4.53
N ARG A 106 -17.02 -0.63 -5.50
CA ARG A 106 -17.24 -2.07 -5.41
C ARG A 106 -16.08 -2.80 -4.74
N PHE A 107 -14.85 -2.35 -4.97
CA PHE A 107 -13.63 -2.98 -4.47
C PHE A 107 -12.87 -1.96 -3.63
N GLN A 108 -13.17 -1.92 -2.33
CA GLN A 108 -12.42 -1.07 -1.42
C GLN A 108 -11.00 -1.61 -1.26
N SER A 109 -10.03 -0.72 -1.36
CA SER A 109 -8.61 -1.04 -1.24
C SER A 109 -8.17 -0.97 0.23
N GLY A 110 -7.19 -1.80 0.59
CA GLY A 110 -6.75 -1.96 1.96
C GLY A 110 -6.26 -3.38 2.27
N VAL A 111 -6.14 -3.65 3.57
CA VAL A 111 -5.77 -4.95 4.12
C VAL A 111 -6.96 -5.54 4.85
N PHE A 112 -7.36 -6.75 4.50
CA PHE A 112 -8.55 -7.44 4.99
C PHE A 112 -8.13 -8.70 5.73
N PHE A 113 -8.55 -8.84 7.00
CA PHE A 113 -8.24 -9.99 7.83
C PHE A 113 -9.45 -10.90 7.92
N SER A 114 -9.29 -12.14 7.48
CA SER A 114 -10.36 -13.13 7.51
C SER A 114 -10.05 -14.32 8.40
N VAL A 115 -11.10 -14.92 8.95
CA VAL A 115 -11.06 -16.21 9.65
C VAL A 115 -12.19 -17.06 9.11
N ASN A 116 -11.90 -18.28 8.66
CA ASN A 116 -12.84 -19.19 8.00
C ASN A 116 -13.64 -18.51 6.87
N GLY A 117 -12.96 -17.68 6.06
CA GLY A 117 -13.59 -16.97 4.94
C GLY A 117 -14.48 -15.77 5.31
N GLN A 118 -14.57 -15.43 6.60
CA GLN A 118 -15.32 -14.28 7.10
C GLN A 118 -14.39 -13.12 7.49
N LEU A 119 -14.72 -11.90 7.08
CA LEU A 119 -14.01 -10.70 7.48
C LEU A 119 -14.15 -10.45 8.99
N HIS A 120 -13.03 -10.22 9.67
CA HIS A 120 -12.97 -9.94 11.10
C HIS A 120 -12.39 -8.56 11.42
N SER A 121 -11.55 -8.01 10.55
CA SER A 121 -10.99 -6.66 10.69
C SER A 121 -10.48 -6.18 9.32
N GLU A 122 -10.32 -4.88 9.16
CA GLU A 122 -9.76 -4.27 7.96
C GLU A 122 -8.92 -3.03 8.29
N PHE A 123 -7.94 -2.73 7.43
CA PHE A 123 -7.22 -1.47 7.38
C PHE A 123 -7.41 -0.84 6.00
N GLY A 124 -7.68 0.46 5.94
CA GLY A 124 -7.87 1.17 4.67
C GLY A 124 -6.58 1.37 3.87
N SER A 125 -6.68 1.93 2.66
CA SER A 125 -5.52 2.28 1.81
C SER A 125 -4.53 3.24 2.49
N ASP A 126 -5.00 4.04 3.44
CA ASP A 126 -4.17 4.88 4.32
C ASP A 126 -3.10 4.10 5.09
N PHE A 127 -3.40 2.88 5.54
CA PHE A 127 -2.41 2.04 6.22
C PHE A 127 -1.27 1.67 5.27
N VAL A 128 -1.62 1.29 4.04
CA VAL A 128 -0.65 0.92 3.00
C VAL A 128 0.22 2.13 2.66
N SER A 129 -0.36 3.27 2.32
CA SER A 129 0.41 4.48 1.92
C SER A 129 1.37 4.93 3.01
N ARG A 130 0.89 5.11 4.25
CA ARG A 130 1.71 5.55 5.40
C ARG A 130 2.84 4.58 5.70
N ARG A 131 2.54 3.27 5.78
CA ARG A 131 3.54 2.28 6.19
C ARG A 131 4.44 1.82 5.04
N THR A 132 4.10 1.94 3.77
CA THR A 132 4.89 1.31 2.68
C THR A 132 5.46 2.27 1.63
N LYS A 133 5.12 3.57 1.66
CA LYS A 133 5.48 4.56 0.61
C LYS A 133 4.94 4.21 -0.80
N LEU A 134 3.91 3.35 -0.86
CA LEU A 134 3.26 2.91 -2.09
C LEU A 134 2.04 3.80 -2.42
N ASP A 135 2.19 5.13 -2.30
CA ASP A 135 1.07 6.09 -2.39
C ASP A 135 0.31 6.03 -3.72
N TYR A 136 0.98 5.73 -4.84
CA TYR A 136 0.36 5.74 -6.17
C TYR A 136 -0.44 4.46 -6.48
N ILE A 137 -0.35 3.44 -5.63
CA ILE A 137 -1.04 2.16 -5.80
C ILE A 137 -1.92 1.78 -4.60
N ALA A 138 -1.75 2.45 -3.46
CA ALA A 138 -2.46 2.15 -2.21
C ALA A 138 -3.99 2.11 -2.39
N ASP A 139 -4.54 3.04 -3.18
CA ASP A 139 -5.98 3.12 -3.47
C ASP A 139 -6.51 2.05 -4.43
N SER A 140 -5.66 1.17 -4.94
CA SER A 140 -6.01 0.05 -5.83
C SER A 140 -5.52 -1.31 -5.33
N LEU A 141 -4.86 -1.34 -4.18
CA LEU A 141 -4.26 -2.54 -3.62
C LEU A 141 -5.22 -3.20 -2.64
N LEU A 142 -5.56 -4.47 -2.89
CA LEU A 142 -6.32 -5.31 -1.99
C LEU A 142 -5.40 -6.40 -1.46
N VAL A 143 -5.24 -6.47 -0.14
CA VAL A 143 -4.44 -7.50 0.52
C VAL A 143 -5.37 -8.29 1.43
N PHE A 144 -5.57 -9.57 1.12
CA PHE A 144 -6.33 -10.49 1.96
C PHE A 144 -5.36 -11.31 2.81
N VAL A 145 -5.60 -11.34 4.11
CA VAL A 145 -4.81 -12.07 5.09
C VAL A 145 -5.73 -13.08 5.76
N ASP A 146 -5.58 -14.34 5.39
CA ASP A 146 -6.30 -15.43 6.03
C ASP A 146 -5.57 -15.85 7.31
N CYS A 147 -6.23 -15.57 8.43
CA CYS A 147 -5.78 -15.85 9.79
C CYS A 147 -6.37 -17.14 10.36
N THR A 148 -6.95 -18.01 9.52
CA THR A 148 -7.58 -19.27 9.95
C THR A 148 -6.62 -20.22 10.65
N GLU A 149 -5.37 -20.27 10.18
CA GLU A 149 -4.32 -21.16 10.71
C GLU A 149 -3.62 -20.62 11.98
N LEU A 150 -3.97 -19.42 12.43
CA LEU A 150 -3.44 -18.91 13.70
C LEU A 150 -3.86 -19.79 14.88
N PRO A 151 -2.99 -19.95 15.90
CA PRO A 151 -3.36 -20.61 17.15
C PRO A 151 -4.62 -19.99 17.75
N ALA A 152 -5.50 -20.83 18.32
CA ALA A 152 -6.80 -20.39 18.83
C ALA A 152 -6.69 -19.24 19.85
N LEU A 153 -5.71 -19.33 20.77
CA LEU A 153 -5.43 -18.30 21.77
C LEU A 153 -5.10 -16.95 21.12
N ILE A 154 -4.16 -16.95 20.17
CA ILE A 154 -3.73 -15.74 19.45
C ILE A 154 -4.90 -15.13 18.67
N ARG A 155 -5.74 -15.97 18.06
CA ARG A 155 -6.91 -15.51 17.32
C ARG A 155 -7.96 -14.85 18.22
N GLU A 156 -8.18 -15.38 19.42
CA GLU A 156 -9.09 -14.82 20.42
C GLU A 156 -8.57 -13.49 21.00
N ASP A 157 -7.25 -13.35 21.12
CA ASP A 157 -6.63 -12.11 21.57
C ASP A 157 -6.65 -11.01 20.49
N LEU A 158 -6.37 -11.38 19.24
CA LEU A 158 -6.39 -10.45 18.11
C LEU A 158 -7.80 -9.97 17.77
N PHE A 159 -8.77 -10.87 17.63
CA PHE A 159 -10.10 -10.54 17.09
C PHE A 159 -11.16 -10.48 18.17
N LEU A 160 -11.77 -9.30 18.32
CA LEU A 160 -12.93 -9.13 19.21
C LEU A 160 -14.16 -9.85 18.65
N ALA A 161 -15.07 -10.24 19.55
CA ALA A 161 -16.35 -10.84 19.18
C ALA A 161 -17.22 -9.95 18.27
N SER A 162 -17.00 -8.63 18.28
CA SER A 162 -17.68 -7.66 17.43
C SER A 162 -17.24 -7.71 15.96
N ARG A 163 -16.07 -8.28 15.64
CA ARG A 163 -15.54 -8.49 14.27
C ARG A 163 -15.48 -7.21 13.42
N ASP A 164 -15.26 -6.08 14.07
CA ASP A 164 -15.15 -4.75 13.46
C ASP A 164 -13.74 -4.17 13.61
N ARG A 165 -12.95 -4.66 14.58
CA ARG A 165 -11.60 -4.19 14.87
C ARG A 165 -10.75 -5.25 15.55
N MET A 166 -9.44 -5.15 15.34
CA MET A 166 -8.41 -5.93 16.02
C MET A 166 -8.00 -5.26 17.34
N ARG A 167 -7.72 -6.05 18.38
CA ARG A 167 -7.16 -5.56 19.66
C ARG A 167 -5.75 -5.00 19.41
N PHE A 168 -5.38 -3.96 20.16
CA PHE A 168 -4.01 -3.47 20.17
C PHE A 168 -3.16 -4.32 21.12
N CYS A 169 -2.22 -5.09 20.56
CA CYS A 169 -1.33 -6.01 21.27
C CYS A 169 -0.06 -6.26 20.44
N GLU A 170 0.94 -6.93 21.02
CA GLU A 170 2.22 -7.19 20.36
C GLU A 170 2.07 -8.07 19.11
N GLU A 171 1.15 -9.04 19.15
CA GLU A 171 0.86 -9.95 18.05
C GLU A 171 0.31 -9.20 16.84
N ARG A 172 -0.53 -8.18 17.09
CA ARG A 172 -1.05 -7.30 16.05
C ARG A 172 0.08 -6.51 15.40
N THR A 173 0.97 -5.92 16.19
CA THR A 173 2.11 -5.16 15.67
C THR A 173 3.03 -6.05 14.84
N ALA A 174 3.35 -7.26 15.33
CA ALA A 174 4.16 -8.23 14.58
C ALA A 174 3.51 -8.68 13.27
N LEU A 175 2.17 -8.81 13.26
CA LEU A 175 1.39 -9.08 12.05
C LEU A 175 1.46 -7.93 11.04
N GLU A 176 1.21 -6.70 11.50
CA GLU A 176 1.28 -5.49 10.68
C GLU A 176 2.67 -5.31 10.07
N ASP A 177 3.74 -5.43 10.87
CA ASP A 177 5.12 -5.27 10.41
C ASP A 177 5.51 -6.33 9.38
N SER A 178 5.09 -7.59 9.59
CA SER A 178 5.36 -8.66 8.62
C SER A 178 4.70 -8.42 7.27
N ILE A 179 3.47 -7.89 7.26
CA ILE A 179 2.73 -7.53 6.03
C ILE A 179 3.41 -6.34 5.36
N VAL A 180 3.70 -5.28 6.11
CA VAL A 180 4.37 -4.06 5.62
C VAL A 180 5.72 -4.39 5.00
N ASP A 181 6.51 -5.23 5.67
CA ASP A 181 7.81 -5.68 5.19
C ASP A 181 7.72 -6.51 3.91
N TYR A 182 6.66 -7.31 3.74
CA TYR A 182 6.41 -8.04 2.50
C TYR A 182 6.06 -7.07 1.35
N LEU A 183 5.14 -6.14 1.59
CA LEU A 183 4.73 -5.14 0.58
C LEU A 183 5.89 -4.23 0.17
N ARG A 184 6.69 -3.77 1.13
CA ARG A 184 7.88 -2.92 0.90
C ARG A 184 8.98 -3.62 0.13
N GLU A 185 9.06 -4.95 0.12
CA GLU A 185 10.09 -5.67 -0.62
C GLU A 185 9.63 -6.15 -1.99
N HIS A 186 8.32 -6.19 -2.24
CA HIS A 186 7.78 -6.68 -3.49
C HIS A 186 8.22 -5.82 -4.68
N GLU A 187 9.05 -6.40 -5.55
CA GLU A 187 9.68 -5.70 -6.69
C GLU A 187 8.60 -5.16 -7.66
N GLY A 188 7.63 -6.01 -8.04
CA GLY A 188 6.52 -5.58 -8.89
C GLY A 188 5.71 -4.39 -8.36
N LEU A 189 5.44 -4.31 -7.05
CA LEU A 189 4.72 -3.17 -6.46
C LEU A 189 5.53 -1.89 -6.55
N LYS A 190 6.84 -1.95 -6.34
CA LYS A 190 7.73 -0.80 -6.50
C LYS A 190 7.73 -0.30 -7.94
N ASP A 191 7.87 -1.22 -8.89
CA ASP A 191 7.92 -0.90 -10.31
C ASP A 191 6.63 -0.24 -10.78
N ILE A 192 5.47 -0.80 -10.43
CA ILE A 192 4.19 -0.22 -10.84
C ILE A 192 3.88 1.09 -10.11
N ASN A 193 4.28 1.24 -8.84
CA ASN A 193 4.19 2.51 -8.12
C ASN A 193 5.04 3.60 -8.79
N ALA A 194 6.28 3.28 -9.15
CA ALA A 194 7.18 4.20 -9.87
C ALA A 194 6.65 4.58 -11.26
N ARG A 195 6.05 3.64 -12.00
CA ARG A 195 5.42 3.92 -13.30
C ARG A 195 4.19 4.81 -13.18
N ARG A 196 3.28 4.51 -12.24
CA ARG A 196 2.10 5.35 -12.00
C ARG A 196 2.55 6.75 -11.59
N ARG A 197 3.57 6.88 -10.74
CA ARG A 197 4.21 8.16 -10.42
C ARG A 197 4.72 8.88 -11.67
N GLN A 198 5.54 8.22 -12.50
CA GLN A 198 6.13 8.82 -13.71
C GLN A 198 5.05 9.35 -14.66
N SER A 199 3.97 8.59 -14.87
CA SER A 199 2.83 9.02 -15.71
C SER A 199 2.11 10.26 -15.17
N ARG A 200 2.06 10.46 -13.84
CA ARG A 200 1.47 11.68 -13.23
C ARG A 200 2.40 12.87 -13.33
N LEU A 201 3.71 12.63 -13.25
CA LEU A 201 4.72 13.69 -13.33
C LEU A 201 4.89 14.20 -14.77
N SER A 202 4.85 13.32 -15.77
CA SER A 202 5.02 13.68 -17.19
C SER A 202 3.89 14.55 -17.76
N SER A 203 2.73 14.59 -17.10
CA SER A 203 1.57 15.38 -17.52
C SER A 203 1.59 16.83 -17.00
N THR A 204 2.60 17.22 -16.20
CA THR A 204 2.66 18.54 -15.55
C THR A 204 3.83 19.38 -16.08
N GLY A 205 3.60 20.69 -16.32
CA GLY A 205 4.64 21.65 -16.72
C GLY A 205 5.65 21.97 -15.60
N GLN A 206 6.53 21.02 -15.28
CA GLN A 206 7.48 21.09 -14.16
C GLN A 206 8.45 22.29 -14.23
N GLU A 207 8.80 22.77 -15.43
CA GLU A 207 9.78 23.83 -15.62
C GLU A 207 9.37 25.16 -14.95
N GLN A 208 8.09 25.52 -15.02
CA GLN A 208 7.59 26.76 -14.41
C GLN A 208 7.59 26.68 -12.88
N THR A 209 7.24 25.52 -12.32
CA THR A 209 7.25 25.28 -10.87
C THR A 209 8.66 25.39 -10.30
N GLN A 210 9.66 24.80 -10.96
CA GLN A 210 11.05 24.88 -10.50
C GLN A 210 11.58 26.31 -10.53
N GLN A 211 11.26 27.08 -11.57
CA GLN A 211 11.67 28.48 -11.66
C GLN A 211 11.07 29.33 -10.53
N VAL A 212 9.77 29.18 -10.25
CA VAL A 212 9.08 29.90 -9.17
C VAL A 212 9.71 29.56 -7.80
N LEU A 213 9.94 28.29 -7.53
CA LEU A 213 10.54 27.85 -6.27
C LEU A 213 12.01 28.30 -6.13
N GLN A 214 12.78 28.30 -7.22
CA GLN A 214 14.15 28.84 -7.22
C GLN A 214 14.18 30.34 -6.94
N LEU A 215 13.26 31.12 -7.51
CA LEU A 215 13.15 32.56 -7.22
C LEU A 215 12.82 32.80 -5.74
N LEU A 216 11.82 32.09 -5.21
CA LEU A 216 11.41 32.21 -3.81
C LEU A 216 12.52 31.80 -2.83
N VAL A 217 13.27 30.74 -3.13
CA VAL A 217 14.42 30.29 -2.34
C VAL A 217 15.58 31.28 -2.40
N ARG A 218 15.79 31.95 -3.55
CA ARG A 218 16.85 32.96 -3.70
C ARG A 218 16.57 34.21 -2.89
N ASP A 219 15.31 34.63 -2.86
CA ASP A 219 14.92 35.92 -2.29
C ASP A 219 14.65 35.86 -0.78
N ASP A 220 14.37 34.68 -0.19
CA ASP A 220 14.14 34.52 1.26
C ASP A 220 14.94 33.33 1.85
N PRO A 221 15.93 33.59 2.74
CA PRO A 221 16.73 32.55 3.37
C PRO A 221 15.96 31.65 4.34
N THR A 222 14.82 32.11 4.87
CA THR A 222 13.93 31.31 5.73
C THR A 222 13.17 30.28 4.90
N LEU A 223 12.71 30.66 3.70
CA LEU A 223 12.11 29.73 2.75
C LEU A 223 13.15 28.75 2.20
N ALA A 224 14.39 29.19 1.98
CA ALA A 224 15.49 28.30 1.58
C ALA A 224 15.73 27.16 2.59
N ASN A 225 15.55 27.42 3.89
CA ASN A 225 15.66 26.39 4.92
C ASN A 225 14.58 25.29 4.81
N LEU A 226 13.39 25.60 4.27
CA LEU A 226 12.34 24.59 4.04
C LEU A 226 12.76 23.54 3.01
N PHE A 227 13.60 23.91 2.03
CA PHE A 227 13.97 23.06 0.89
C PHE A 227 15.36 22.42 1.01
N GLY A 228 16.08 22.67 2.09
CA GLY A 228 17.43 22.15 2.31
C GLY A 228 18.47 22.84 1.41
N VAL A 229 19.37 23.61 2.02
CA VAL A 229 20.40 24.36 1.30
C VAL A 229 21.31 23.41 0.47
N GLY A 230 21.32 23.58 -0.85
CA GLY A 230 22.48 23.25 -1.70
C GLY A 230 22.54 21.89 -2.43
N LYS A 231 21.48 21.08 -2.50
CA LYS A 231 21.53 19.83 -3.29
C LYS A 231 20.91 20.01 -4.67
N LYS A 232 21.71 19.75 -5.73
CA LYS A 232 21.25 19.69 -7.12
C LYS A 232 20.06 18.76 -7.23
N ILE A 233 18.97 19.27 -7.81
CA ILE A 233 17.75 18.54 -8.15
C ILE A 233 18.15 17.37 -9.05
N ARG A 234 17.97 16.14 -8.57
CA ARG A 234 17.96 14.97 -9.45
C ARG A 234 16.55 14.85 -10.00
N ILE A 235 16.37 15.19 -11.26
CA ILE A 235 15.15 14.85 -11.98
C ILE A 235 15.19 13.33 -12.17
N PRO A 236 14.17 12.59 -11.72
CA PRO A 236 14.10 11.16 -11.94
C PRO A 236 14.32 10.81 -13.41
N THR A 237 15.13 9.78 -13.57
CA THR A 237 15.63 9.18 -14.81
C THR A 237 14.54 8.91 -15.85
N GLY A 238 14.98 8.76 -17.10
CA GLY A 238 14.15 8.62 -18.30
C GLY A 238 13.10 7.49 -18.26
N PRO A 239 12.44 7.20 -19.40
CA PRO A 239 11.34 6.25 -19.46
C PRO A 239 11.74 4.93 -18.79
N LEU A 240 10.95 4.50 -17.80
CA LEU A 240 11.13 3.18 -17.18
C LEU A 240 10.99 2.12 -18.29
N PRO A 241 11.87 1.11 -18.34
CA PRO A 241 11.75 0.04 -19.31
C PRO A 241 10.37 -0.63 -19.17
N GLU A 242 9.77 -1.00 -20.31
CA GLU A 242 8.51 -1.72 -20.33
C GLU A 242 8.65 -3.06 -19.62
N PRO A 243 7.62 -3.50 -18.86
CA PRO A 243 7.67 -4.79 -18.20
C PRO A 243 7.61 -5.89 -19.26
N GLU A 244 8.53 -6.84 -19.19
CA GLU A 244 8.37 -8.07 -19.95
C GLU A 244 7.22 -8.88 -19.35
N PRO A 245 6.21 -9.28 -20.14
CA PRO A 245 5.13 -10.11 -19.65
C PRO A 245 5.68 -11.47 -19.23
N TYR A 246 5.38 -11.88 -17.99
CA TYR A 246 5.78 -13.18 -17.47
C TYR A 246 4.60 -14.16 -17.53
N SER A 247 4.85 -15.34 -18.10
CA SER A 247 3.91 -16.46 -18.11
C SER A 247 4.60 -17.67 -17.50
N GLY A 248 4.30 -17.93 -16.23
CA GLY A 248 4.78 -19.12 -15.53
C GLY A 248 3.94 -20.35 -15.87
N ARG A 249 4.36 -21.50 -15.34
CA ARG A 249 3.63 -22.76 -15.34
C ARG A 249 2.85 -22.93 -14.04
N GLN A 250 1.72 -23.62 -14.14
CA GLN A 250 0.92 -24.00 -12.97
C GLN A 250 1.76 -24.74 -11.91
N PHE A 251 2.58 -25.71 -12.31
CA PHE A 251 3.51 -26.39 -11.41
C PHE A 251 4.94 -26.16 -11.88
N PRO A 252 5.88 -25.83 -10.97
CA PRO A 252 7.27 -25.58 -11.33
C PRO A 252 7.96 -26.85 -11.83
N THR A 253 8.70 -26.76 -12.93
CA THR A 253 9.58 -27.85 -13.37
C THR A 253 10.85 -27.90 -12.53
N TYR A 254 11.29 -26.74 -12.02
CA TYR A 254 12.47 -26.62 -11.17
C TYR A 254 12.28 -25.54 -10.09
N PHE A 255 13.02 -25.71 -9.00
CA PHE A 255 13.15 -24.72 -7.95
C PHE A 255 14.57 -24.83 -7.39
N ARG A 256 15.48 -23.94 -7.84
CA ARG A 256 16.92 -24.05 -7.57
C ARG A 256 17.49 -22.72 -7.10
N ILE A 257 18.58 -22.75 -6.37
CA ILE A 257 19.25 -21.53 -5.89
C ILE A 257 19.76 -20.72 -7.09
N HIS A 258 19.48 -19.41 -7.10
CA HIS A 258 19.95 -18.50 -8.14
C HIS A 258 21.48 -18.45 -8.12
N LYS A 259 22.11 -18.77 -9.26
CA LYS A 259 23.58 -18.79 -9.43
C LYS A 259 24.30 -19.58 -8.33
N GLU A 260 23.81 -20.79 -8.06
CA GLU A 260 24.42 -21.68 -7.05
C GLU A 260 25.92 -21.92 -7.32
N PRO A 261 26.80 -21.64 -6.33
CA PRO A 261 28.23 -21.95 -6.44
C PRO A 261 28.47 -23.47 -6.51
N LYS A 262 29.53 -23.90 -7.20
CA LYS A 262 29.91 -25.32 -7.30
C LYS A 262 30.21 -25.98 -5.95
N GLU A 263 30.59 -25.19 -4.95
CA GLU A 263 30.91 -25.64 -3.59
C GLU A 263 29.70 -25.62 -2.64
N GLY A 264 28.51 -25.26 -3.14
CA GLY A 264 27.31 -25.00 -2.35
C GLY A 264 27.20 -23.55 -1.86
N LEU A 265 25.98 -23.11 -1.56
CA LEU A 265 25.75 -21.74 -1.10
C LEU A 265 26.08 -21.59 0.40
N ILE A 266 27.04 -20.73 0.71
CA ILE A 266 27.28 -20.23 2.07
C ILE A 266 26.91 -18.74 2.11
N ARG A 267 25.83 -18.41 2.83
CA ARG A 267 25.33 -17.04 2.95
C ARG A 267 25.73 -16.46 4.29
N LYS A 268 26.53 -15.39 4.28
CA LYS A 268 26.86 -14.63 5.49
C LYS A 268 25.69 -13.73 5.89
N CYS A 269 25.26 -13.81 7.14
CA CYS A 269 24.18 -13.00 7.67
C CYS A 269 24.62 -12.36 8.99
N PRO A 270 24.60 -11.02 9.09
CA PRO A 270 24.80 -10.34 10.37
C PRO A 270 23.77 -10.82 11.40
N LYS A 271 24.19 -11.02 12.65
CA LYS A 271 23.32 -11.48 13.74
C LYS A 271 22.06 -10.59 13.93
N ASN A 272 22.15 -9.30 13.62
CA ASN A 272 21.06 -8.33 13.75
C ASN A 272 20.19 -8.14 12.49
N ARG A 273 20.36 -8.97 11.44
CA ARG A 273 19.57 -8.87 10.20
C ARG A 273 18.95 -10.20 9.78
N ASN A 274 17.96 -10.12 8.90
CA ASN A 274 17.42 -11.29 8.23
C ASN A 274 18.32 -11.67 7.04
N ALA A 275 18.48 -12.97 6.80
CA ALA A 275 19.13 -13.47 5.60
C ALA A 275 18.13 -13.53 4.44
N ARG A 276 18.61 -13.22 3.24
CA ARG A 276 17.88 -13.39 1.97
C ARG A 276 18.64 -14.39 1.09
N VAL A 277 17.93 -15.40 0.61
CA VAL A 277 18.39 -16.39 -0.38
C VAL A 277 17.47 -16.35 -1.58
N GLU A 278 18.04 -16.28 -2.78
CA GLU A 278 17.28 -16.18 -4.03
C GLU A 278 17.25 -17.50 -4.77
N PHE A 279 16.11 -17.82 -5.34
CA PHE A 279 15.82 -19.02 -6.11
C PHE A 279 15.28 -18.64 -7.49
N GLU A 280 15.53 -19.50 -8.46
CA GLU A 280 14.91 -19.47 -9.78
C GLU A 280 13.88 -20.58 -9.90
N THR A 281 12.75 -20.26 -10.52
CA THR A 281 11.68 -21.20 -10.85
C THR A 281 10.93 -20.74 -12.10
N ASP A 282 10.14 -21.62 -12.69
CA ASP A 282 9.22 -21.34 -13.81
C ASP A 282 7.75 -21.31 -13.36
N ALA A 283 7.47 -21.28 -12.05
CA ALA A 283 6.12 -21.22 -11.50
C ALA A 283 5.39 -19.88 -11.79
N GLU A 284 4.06 -19.93 -11.84
CA GLU A 284 3.18 -18.75 -11.78
C GLU A 284 3.30 -18.01 -10.44
N ASN A 285 3.08 -16.69 -10.44
CA ASN A 285 3.25 -15.85 -9.25
C ASN A 285 2.35 -16.27 -8.07
N ASN A 286 1.14 -16.78 -8.35
CA ASN A 286 0.19 -17.24 -7.34
C ASN A 286 0.46 -18.67 -6.82
N TYR A 287 1.57 -19.31 -7.20
CA TYR A 287 1.82 -20.72 -6.89
C TYR A 287 1.64 -21.08 -5.41
N PHE A 288 2.04 -20.20 -4.49
CA PHE A 288 1.90 -20.41 -3.04
C PHE A 288 0.60 -19.86 -2.42
N SER A 289 -0.23 -19.13 -3.17
CA SER A 289 -1.42 -18.44 -2.65
C SER A 289 -2.72 -18.78 -3.37
N ARG A 290 -2.65 -19.57 -4.44
CA ARG A 290 -3.82 -19.94 -5.24
C ARG A 290 -4.78 -20.83 -4.43
N PRO A 291 -6.09 -20.73 -4.68
CA PRO A 291 -7.10 -21.46 -3.92
C PRO A 291 -7.08 -22.97 -4.21
N GLN A 292 -6.75 -23.34 -5.45
CA GLN A 292 -6.71 -24.74 -5.86
C GLN A 292 -5.26 -25.22 -5.98
N ASP A 293 -4.97 -26.33 -5.30
CA ASP A 293 -3.68 -27.03 -5.34
C ASP A 293 -2.47 -26.11 -5.08
N PRO A 294 -2.44 -25.29 -4.01
CA PRO A 294 -1.30 -24.43 -3.71
C PRO A 294 -0.04 -25.25 -3.44
N GLY A 295 1.11 -24.72 -3.89
CA GLY A 295 2.41 -25.22 -3.49
C GLY A 295 2.67 -24.98 -2.01
N ARG A 296 3.42 -25.87 -1.37
CA ARG A 296 3.88 -25.72 0.01
C ARG A 296 5.40 -25.65 0.04
N TYR A 297 5.92 -24.96 1.04
CA TYR A 297 7.35 -24.95 1.32
C TYR A 297 7.63 -25.24 2.79
N GLU A 298 8.73 -25.94 3.04
CA GLU A 298 9.22 -26.22 4.38
C GLU A 298 10.72 -25.93 4.47
N GLY A 299 11.13 -25.49 5.66
CA GLY A 299 12.53 -25.28 5.99
C GLY A 299 12.88 -26.11 7.20
N ILE A 300 13.77 -27.07 7.02
CA ILE A 300 14.33 -27.86 8.10
C ILE A 300 15.67 -27.24 8.47
N GLY A 301 15.76 -26.72 9.70
CA GLY A 301 16.95 -26.05 10.21
C GLY A 301 16.65 -25.26 11.48
N VAL A 302 17.71 -24.76 12.13
CA VAL A 302 17.56 -23.89 13.32
C VAL A 302 17.03 -22.50 12.95
N PRO A 303 17.53 -21.84 11.89
CA PRO A 303 16.97 -20.55 11.46
C PRO A 303 15.54 -20.73 10.94
N SER A 304 14.65 -19.84 11.36
CA SER A 304 13.24 -19.87 11.00
C SER A 304 12.99 -19.20 9.66
N ILE A 305 12.30 -19.90 8.77
CA ILE A 305 11.79 -19.32 7.52
C ILE A 305 10.63 -18.40 7.86
N LYS A 306 10.72 -17.14 7.43
CA LYS A 306 9.65 -16.14 7.59
C LYS A 306 8.70 -16.15 6.42
N SER A 307 9.23 -16.09 5.19
CA SER A 307 8.40 -16.02 3.99
C SER A 307 9.18 -16.35 2.73
N VAL A 308 8.44 -16.72 1.68
CA VAL A 308 8.95 -16.88 0.31
C VAL A 308 8.19 -15.92 -0.60
N HIS A 309 8.86 -14.90 -1.11
CA HIS A 309 8.25 -14.01 -2.10
C HIS A 309 8.56 -14.50 -3.50
N LEU A 310 7.53 -14.94 -4.25
CA LEU A 310 7.65 -15.35 -5.65
C LEU A 310 7.18 -14.22 -6.58
N TRP A 311 8.05 -13.79 -7.49
CA TRP A 311 7.74 -12.81 -8.51
C TRP A 311 8.49 -13.11 -9.81
N ASN A 312 7.74 -13.33 -10.89
CA ASN A 312 8.24 -13.52 -12.24
C ASN A 312 9.40 -14.53 -12.33
N GLY A 313 9.19 -15.71 -11.73
CA GLY A 313 10.17 -16.80 -11.74
C GLY A 313 11.35 -16.64 -10.76
N LYS A 314 11.36 -15.58 -9.95
CA LYS A 314 12.33 -15.39 -8.87
C LYS A 314 11.64 -15.56 -7.53
N ALA A 315 12.15 -16.48 -6.71
CA ALA A 315 11.68 -16.67 -5.34
C ALA A 315 12.73 -16.17 -4.34
N SER A 316 12.36 -15.20 -3.50
CA SER A 316 13.20 -14.65 -2.44
C SER A 316 12.76 -15.23 -1.09
N LEU A 317 13.61 -16.08 -0.53
CA LEU A 317 13.42 -16.69 0.79
C LEU A 317 14.01 -15.77 1.87
N ARG A 318 13.17 -15.37 2.83
CA ARG A 318 13.57 -14.62 4.03
C ARG A 318 13.71 -15.54 5.23
N ILE A 319 14.82 -15.40 5.94
CA ILE A 319 15.19 -16.27 7.05
C ILE A 319 15.62 -15.40 8.23
N SER A 320 15.08 -15.70 9.42
CA SER A 320 15.54 -15.11 10.67
C SER A 320 16.48 -16.03 11.42
N LEU A 321 17.56 -15.44 11.93
CA LEU A 321 18.45 -16.11 12.86
C LEU A 321 17.81 -16.20 14.25
N PRO A 322 18.07 -17.28 15.02
CA PRO A 322 17.64 -17.38 16.40
C PRO A 322 18.38 -16.36 17.27
N GLN A 323 17.71 -15.80 18.29
CA GLN A 323 18.33 -14.81 19.19
C GLN A 323 19.54 -15.37 19.97
N THR A 324 19.60 -16.68 20.15
CA THR A 324 20.64 -17.40 20.90
C THR A 324 21.90 -17.73 20.09
N CYS A 325 21.99 -17.36 18.81
CA CYS A 325 23.18 -17.64 17.99
C CYS A 325 24.39 -16.76 18.34
N ASN A 326 25.58 -17.30 18.13
CA ASN A 326 26.87 -16.63 18.26
C ASN A 326 27.49 -16.34 16.89
N VAL A 327 28.36 -15.33 16.84
CA VAL A 327 29.12 -15.03 15.63
C VAL A 327 30.02 -16.22 15.28
N GLY A 328 30.02 -16.61 14.01
CA GLY A 328 30.75 -17.76 13.48
C GLY A 328 29.93 -19.05 13.45
N ASP A 329 28.72 -19.06 14.04
CA ASP A 329 27.84 -20.23 13.95
C ASP A 329 27.45 -20.51 12.50
N LYS A 330 27.42 -21.79 12.14
CA LYS A 330 27.01 -22.25 10.80
C LYS A 330 25.79 -23.13 10.92
N PHE A 331 24.70 -22.71 10.29
CA PHE A 331 23.43 -23.44 10.26
C PHE A 331 23.18 -23.99 8.86
N SER A 332 23.08 -25.31 8.75
CA SER A 332 22.60 -25.96 7.53
C SER A 332 21.07 -25.89 7.48
N ILE A 333 20.53 -25.51 6.32
CA ILE A 333 19.10 -25.44 6.06
C ILE A 333 18.80 -26.30 4.85
N GLN A 334 17.85 -27.22 5.02
CA GLN A 334 17.21 -27.95 3.93
C GLN A 334 15.87 -27.29 3.64
N PHE A 335 15.76 -26.69 2.46
CA PHE A 335 14.53 -26.09 1.96
C PHE A 335 13.86 -27.05 0.98
N SER A 336 12.58 -27.32 1.19
CA SER A 336 11.80 -28.20 0.33
C SER A 336 10.57 -27.48 -0.20
N VAL A 337 10.24 -27.73 -1.47
CA VAL A 337 9.01 -27.28 -2.11
C VAL A 337 8.24 -28.50 -2.62
N SER A 338 6.97 -28.59 -2.27
CA SER A 338 6.09 -29.71 -2.62
C SER A 338 4.76 -29.22 -3.18
N ASP A 339 4.15 -30.06 -4.02
CA ASP A 339 2.82 -29.84 -4.60
C ASP A 339 2.20 -31.17 -5.03
N ILE A 340 0.92 -31.14 -5.42
CA ILE A 340 0.15 -32.34 -5.78
C ILE A 340 0.62 -33.04 -7.07
N SER A 341 1.35 -32.35 -7.95
CA SER A 341 1.79 -32.90 -9.24
C SER A 341 2.97 -33.87 -9.12
N ARG A 342 3.62 -33.93 -7.95
CA ARG A 342 4.82 -34.74 -7.71
C ARG A 342 4.74 -35.53 -6.41
N ALA A 343 5.37 -36.70 -6.40
CA ALA A 343 5.53 -37.51 -5.19
C ALA A 343 6.73 -37.05 -4.33
N GLU A 344 7.82 -36.60 -4.98
CA GLU A 344 9.04 -36.15 -4.30
C GLU A 344 9.14 -34.62 -4.29
N SER A 345 9.48 -34.05 -3.14
CA SER A 345 9.71 -32.61 -3.00
C SER A 345 10.99 -32.16 -3.73
N MET A 346 10.98 -30.93 -4.24
CA MET A 346 12.20 -30.28 -4.73
C MET A 346 12.99 -29.77 -3.53
N ASN A 347 14.19 -30.29 -3.33
CA ASN A 347 15.02 -29.98 -2.17
C ASN A 347 16.23 -29.13 -2.58
N SER A 348 16.58 -28.16 -1.74
CA SER A 348 17.78 -27.32 -1.86
C SER A 348 18.43 -27.19 -0.51
N ASN A 349 19.76 -27.35 -0.46
CA ASN A 349 20.53 -27.27 0.77
C ASN A 349 21.48 -26.08 0.70
N PHE A 350 21.54 -25.28 1.78
CA PHE A 350 22.48 -24.17 1.88
C PHE A 350 22.85 -23.91 3.34
N VAL A 351 23.94 -23.19 3.55
CA VAL A 351 24.45 -22.88 4.88
C VAL A 351 24.37 -21.38 5.15
N ILE A 352 23.88 -21.01 6.32
CA ILE A 352 23.96 -19.63 6.82
C ILE A 352 25.10 -19.54 7.83
N GLU A 353 26.03 -18.63 7.61
CA GLU A 353 27.11 -18.30 8.53
C GLU A 353 26.78 -16.98 9.24
N VAL A 354 26.73 -17.01 10.58
CA VAL A 354 26.47 -15.82 11.39
C VAL A 354 27.71 -14.93 11.36
N ALA A 355 27.56 -13.75 10.78
CA ALA A 355 28.59 -12.73 10.75
C ALA A 355 28.39 -11.76 11.93
N ASP A 356 29.42 -10.96 12.20
CA ASP A 356 29.37 -9.89 13.18
C ASP A 356 28.14 -9.01 12.97
N GLU A 357 27.59 -8.52 14.08
CA GLU A 357 26.56 -7.50 14.03
C GLU A 357 27.09 -6.33 13.21
N VAL A 358 26.33 -5.97 12.17
CA VAL A 358 26.57 -4.72 11.50
C VAL A 358 26.17 -3.67 12.52
N GLN A 359 27.13 -2.97 13.13
CA GLN A 359 26.79 -1.80 13.92
C GLN A 359 25.86 -0.96 13.06
N PRO A 360 24.70 -0.50 13.59
CA PRO A 360 23.98 0.56 12.91
C PRO A 360 25.05 1.60 12.67
N GLY A 361 25.42 1.81 11.39
CA GLY A 361 26.59 2.63 11.08
C GLY A 361 26.46 3.86 11.94
N GLU A 362 27.50 4.17 12.75
CA GLU A 362 27.47 5.29 13.71
C GLU A 362 26.59 6.33 13.08
N PRO A 363 25.44 6.70 13.69
CA PRO A 363 24.55 7.64 13.05
C PRO A 363 25.50 8.73 12.65
N HIS A 364 25.69 8.89 11.33
CA HIS A 364 26.64 9.86 10.90
C HIS A 364 26.07 11.07 11.62
N ILE A 365 26.85 11.68 12.51
CA ILE A 365 26.66 13.08 12.74
C ILE A 365 27.13 13.70 11.41
N SER A 366 26.47 13.38 10.28
CA SER A 366 25.80 14.41 9.53
C SER A 366 25.30 15.35 10.60
N GLU A 367 25.98 16.48 10.72
CA GLU A 367 25.43 17.68 11.32
C GLU A 367 23.90 17.59 11.22
N PRO A 368 23.17 17.67 12.34
CA PRO A 368 21.78 17.23 12.48
C PRO A 368 21.11 17.41 11.15
N SER A 369 20.86 16.30 10.41
CA SER A 369 20.53 16.40 8.99
C SER A 369 19.46 17.44 8.88
N ARG A 370 19.81 18.61 8.33
CA ARG A 370 18.95 19.79 8.40
C ARG A 370 17.58 19.29 7.97
N SER A 371 16.56 19.57 8.76
CA SER A 371 15.14 19.21 8.57
C SER A 371 14.54 19.66 7.23
N GLY A 372 15.37 20.09 6.28
CA GLY A 372 15.03 20.38 4.90
C GLY A 372 14.92 19.11 4.07
N LEU A 373 14.05 19.19 3.08
CA LEU A 373 13.77 18.11 2.14
C LEU A 373 15.00 17.72 1.33
N VAL A 374 14.99 16.48 0.82
CA VAL A 374 15.92 16.05 -0.22
C VAL A 374 15.40 16.57 -1.56
N GLY A 375 15.68 17.84 -1.88
CA GLY A 375 15.37 18.45 -3.18
C GLY A 375 14.02 19.17 -3.26
N ILE A 376 13.77 19.80 -4.41
CA ILE A 376 12.55 20.58 -4.66
C ILE A 376 11.38 19.61 -4.94
N PRO A 377 10.24 19.72 -4.22
CA PRO A 377 9.07 18.88 -4.44
C PRO A 377 8.46 19.07 -5.84
N ASN A 378 7.91 18.00 -6.42
CA ASN A 378 7.12 18.13 -7.64
C ASN A 378 5.69 18.54 -7.29
N ILE A 379 5.15 19.57 -7.95
CA ILE A 379 3.77 20.02 -7.75
C ILE A 379 2.94 19.65 -8.97
N THR A 380 1.99 18.74 -8.78
CA THR A 380 1.04 18.24 -9.78
C THR A 380 -0.32 18.90 -9.59
N GLU A 381 -0.93 19.35 -10.69
CA GLU A 381 -2.27 19.94 -10.68
C GLU A 381 -3.32 18.84 -10.86
N VAL A 382 -4.32 18.83 -9.97
CA VAL A 382 -5.43 17.88 -10.02
C VAL A 382 -6.71 18.63 -10.37
N TRP A 383 -7.36 18.18 -11.45
CA TRP A 383 -8.63 18.71 -11.94
C TRP A 383 -9.78 17.77 -11.61
N LYS A 384 -11.02 18.23 -11.76
CA LYS A 384 -12.23 17.48 -11.42
C LYS A 384 -12.31 16.10 -12.12
N SER A 385 -11.77 15.98 -13.33
CA SER A 385 -11.66 14.72 -14.08
C SER A 385 -10.88 13.63 -13.34
N ASP A 386 -9.93 14.02 -12.50
CA ASP A 386 -8.98 13.11 -11.84
C ASP A 386 -9.23 12.98 -10.33
N TRP A 387 -10.28 13.62 -9.80
CA TRP A 387 -10.64 13.55 -8.38
C TRP A 387 -10.84 12.12 -7.88
N ALA A 388 -11.57 11.30 -8.64
CA ALA A 388 -11.81 9.91 -8.29
C ALA A 388 -10.50 9.10 -8.18
N LYS A 389 -9.49 9.42 -8.98
CA LYS A 389 -8.19 8.73 -9.01
C LYS A 389 -7.30 9.10 -7.81
N HIS A 390 -7.46 10.30 -7.28
CA HIS A 390 -6.62 10.84 -6.21
C HIS A 390 -7.35 10.97 -4.87
N GLY A 391 -8.61 10.53 -4.79
CA GLY A 391 -9.46 10.68 -3.62
C GLY A 391 -9.66 12.15 -3.22
N PHE A 392 -9.77 13.05 -4.20
CA PHE A 392 -10.12 14.45 -3.97
C PHE A 392 -11.62 14.63 -4.04
N ASP A 393 -12.10 15.65 -3.35
CA ASP A 393 -13.45 16.19 -3.48
C ASP A 393 -13.40 17.70 -3.76
N GLU A 394 -14.57 18.34 -3.80
CA GLU A 394 -14.66 19.78 -4.06
C GLU A 394 -13.97 20.66 -3.00
N ARG A 395 -13.72 20.14 -1.79
CA ARG A 395 -13.17 20.89 -0.65
C ARG A 395 -11.70 20.60 -0.38
N SER A 396 -11.22 19.45 -0.84
CA SER A 396 -9.84 18.98 -0.73
C SER A 396 -8.88 20.03 -1.30
N GLY A 397 -7.89 20.45 -0.51
CA GLY A 397 -6.93 21.50 -0.87
C GLY A 397 -5.71 20.91 -1.59
N LEU A 398 -4.84 20.22 -0.84
CA LEU A 398 -3.66 19.54 -1.35
C LEU A 398 -3.43 18.20 -0.66
N LYS A 399 -2.60 17.34 -1.27
CA LYS A 399 -2.10 16.09 -0.69
C LYS A 399 -0.60 15.94 -0.91
N PHE A 400 0.07 15.35 0.06
CA PHE A 400 1.46 14.92 -0.04
C PHE A 400 1.55 13.43 -0.39
N CYS A 401 2.53 13.08 -1.22
CA CYS A 401 2.88 11.71 -1.59
C CYS A 401 4.38 11.50 -1.48
N HIS A 402 4.82 10.29 -1.16
CA HIS A 402 6.23 9.96 -1.18
C HIS A 402 6.73 9.84 -2.62
N GLY A 403 7.84 10.53 -2.91
CA GLY A 403 8.57 10.39 -4.16
C GLY A 403 9.70 9.36 -4.06
N GLU A 404 10.54 9.31 -5.10
CA GLU A 404 11.78 8.51 -5.10
C GLU A 404 12.85 9.12 -4.19
N ASP A 405 13.74 8.31 -3.62
CA ASP A 405 14.90 8.75 -2.82
C ASP A 405 14.53 9.77 -1.71
N ASP A 406 13.38 9.56 -1.06
CA ASP A 406 12.82 10.45 -0.02
C ASP A 406 12.49 11.88 -0.49
N THR A 407 12.32 12.07 -1.80
CA THR A 407 11.70 13.27 -2.37
C THR A 407 10.20 13.34 -2.03
N LEU A 408 9.62 14.53 -2.14
CA LEU A 408 8.21 14.77 -1.84
C LEU A 408 7.48 15.17 -3.13
N ASP A 409 6.32 14.57 -3.37
CA ASP A 409 5.41 15.00 -4.43
C ASP A 409 4.16 15.62 -3.80
N VAL A 410 3.64 16.68 -4.41
CA VAL A 410 2.49 17.44 -3.93
C VAL A 410 1.43 17.52 -5.01
N MET A 411 0.20 17.19 -4.66
CA MET A 411 -0.96 17.30 -5.55
C MET A 411 -1.86 18.43 -5.07
N VAL A 412 -2.22 19.37 -5.96
CA VAL A 412 -3.07 20.54 -5.60
C VAL A 412 -4.36 20.52 -6.41
N ASN A 413 -5.50 20.70 -5.73
CA ASN A 413 -6.81 20.71 -6.36
C ASN A 413 -7.12 22.06 -7.04
N MET A 414 -6.99 22.11 -8.36
CA MET A 414 -7.24 23.33 -9.14
C MET A 414 -8.73 23.59 -9.42
N ASP A 415 -9.61 22.62 -9.10
CA ASP A 415 -11.07 22.74 -9.20
C ASP A 415 -11.75 22.89 -7.83
N ASN A 416 -10.99 23.24 -6.79
CA ASN A 416 -11.52 23.48 -5.44
C ASN A 416 -12.65 24.52 -5.46
N ILE A 417 -13.72 24.26 -4.71
CA ILE A 417 -14.91 25.11 -4.65
C ILE A 417 -14.58 26.54 -4.22
N ASN A 418 -13.63 26.72 -3.29
CA ASN A 418 -13.24 28.03 -2.80
C ASN A 418 -12.46 28.82 -3.86
N LEU A 419 -11.54 28.18 -4.59
CA LEU A 419 -10.85 28.80 -5.73
C LEU A 419 -11.85 29.23 -6.81
N ARG A 420 -12.78 28.35 -7.19
CA ARG A 420 -13.82 28.63 -8.19
C ARG A 420 -14.74 29.79 -7.77
N ASN A 421 -15.11 29.84 -6.50
CA ASN A 421 -15.90 30.93 -5.93
C ASN A 421 -15.13 32.25 -5.98
N GLU A 422 -13.85 32.27 -5.63
CA GLU A 422 -13.03 33.48 -5.67
C GLU A 422 -12.79 33.98 -7.09
N ILE A 423 -12.56 33.09 -8.06
CA ILE A 423 -12.50 33.44 -9.49
C ILE A 423 -13.81 34.08 -9.94
N SER A 424 -14.95 33.49 -9.56
CA SER A 424 -16.27 33.98 -9.95
C SER A 424 -16.61 35.35 -9.32
N ARG A 425 -16.16 35.58 -8.08
CA ARG A 425 -16.35 36.83 -7.34
C ARG A 425 -15.47 37.95 -7.86
N ARG A 426 -14.22 37.65 -8.24
CA ARG A 426 -13.18 38.65 -8.56
C ARG A 426 -12.96 38.77 -10.06
N ARG A 427 -14.02 39.12 -10.80
CA ARG A 427 -14.04 39.20 -12.27
C ARG A 427 -13.03 40.19 -12.87
N THR A 428 -12.50 41.13 -12.07
CA THR A 428 -11.54 42.15 -12.50
C THR A 428 -10.09 41.68 -12.49
N LYS A 429 -9.79 40.54 -11.84
CA LYS A 429 -8.45 39.93 -11.87
C LYS A 429 -8.42 38.77 -12.85
N ASP A 430 -7.27 38.58 -13.47
CA ASP A 430 -7.01 37.42 -14.31
C ASP A 430 -7.16 36.11 -13.47
N PRO A 431 -8.03 35.18 -13.87
CA PRO A 431 -8.17 33.88 -13.22
C PRO A 431 -6.85 33.11 -13.07
N GLN A 432 -5.88 33.30 -13.98
CA GLN A 432 -4.58 32.63 -13.90
C GLN A 432 -3.76 33.11 -12.69
N VAL A 433 -3.85 34.39 -12.34
CA VAL A 433 -3.19 34.93 -11.13
C VAL A 433 -3.79 34.35 -9.86
N LEU A 434 -5.11 34.19 -9.81
CA LEU A 434 -5.79 33.58 -8.66
C LEU A 434 -5.43 32.10 -8.52
N ARG A 435 -5.34 31.36 -9.63
CA ARG A 435 -4.85 29.98 -9.67
C ARG A 435 -3.41 29.88 -9.20
N TYR A 436 -2.55 30.79 -9.64
CA TYR A 436 -1.16 30.88 -9.21
C TYR A 436 -1.05 31.11 -7.69
N TRP A 437 -1.76 32.10 -7.15
CA TRP A 437 -1.79 32.38 -5.71
C TRP A 437 -2.31 31.20 -4.90
N PHE A 438 -3.37 30.55 -5.37
CA PHE A 438 -3.92 29.38 -4.72
C PHE A 438 -2.91 28.23 -4.69
N LYS A 439 -2.34 27.88 -5.85
CA LYS A 439 -1.39 26.78 -6.02
C LYS A 439 -0.17 26.93 -5.12
N TYR A 440 0.56 28.04 -5.27
CA TYR A 440 1.80 28.24 -4.54
C TYR A 440 1.58 28.67 -3.10
N GLY A 441 0.52 29.43 -2.81
CA GLY A 441 0.18 29.82 -1.44
C GLY A 441 -0.16 28.61 -0.56
N LEU A 442 -1.01 27.71 -1.05
CA LEU A 442 -1.32 26.47 -0.32
C LEU A 442 -0.08 25.59 -0.16
N PHE A 443 0.69 25.41 -1.24
CA PHE A 443 1.92 24.64 -1.20
C PHE A 443 2.89 25.15 -0.12
N LEU A 444 3.21 26.45 -0.13
CA LEU A 444 4.19 27.02 0.82
C LEU A 444 3.71 26.92 2.27
N LEU A 445 2.42 27.15 2.52
CA LEU A 445 1.84 27.00 3.86
C LEU A 445 1.92 25.54 4.34
N ALA A 446 1.58 24.59 3.47
CA ALA A 446 1.69 23.17 3.77
C ALA A 446 3.14 22.73 4.01
N MET A 447 4.08 23.26 3.23
CA MET A 447 5.50 23.01 3.43
C MET A 447 6.00 23.55 4.77
N GLY A 448 5.53 24.73 5.19
CA GLY A 448 5.82 25.27 6.51
C GLY A 448 5.29 24.39 7.64
N MET A 449 4.06 23.87 7.50
CA MET A 449 3.48 22.93 8.47
C MET A 449 4.29 21.63 8.54
N LEU A 450 4.68 21.07 7.40
CA LEU A 450 5.48 19.84 7.34
C LEU A 450 6.85 20.03 7.97
N HIS A 451 7.53 21.14 7.68
CA HIS A 451 8.81 21.46 8.29
C HIS A 451 8.70 21.61 9.82
N TYR A 452 7.63 22.24 10.31
CA TYR A 452 7.39 22.39 11.76
C TYR A 452 7.20 21.04 12.47
N HIS A 453 6.41 20.14 11.89
CA HIS A 453 6.18 18.79 12.47
C HIS A 453 7.49 18.01 12.52
N ARG A 454 8.20 17.91 11.39
CA ARG A 454 9.51 17.21 11.32
C ARG A 454 10.57 17.80 12.25
N SER A 455 10.58 19.12 12.45
CA SER A 455 11.51 19.79 13.38
C SER A 455 11.15 19.56 14.85
N SER A 456 9.88 19.31 15.15
CA SER A 456 9.38 19.07 16.51
C SER A 456 9.53 17.61 16.90
N GLU A 457 9.33 16.68 15.95
CA GLU A 457 9.52 15.24 16.14
C GLU A 457 10.98 14.86 16.42
N ALA A 458 11.96 15.62 15.93
CA ALA A 458 13.37 15.42 16.27
C ALA A 458 13.67 15.52 17.80
N LYS A 459 12.70 15.90 18.63
CA LYS A 459 12.81 16.02 20.10
C LYS A 459 12.00 14.97 20.89
N THR A 460 11.26 14.09 20.23
CA THR A 460 10.42 13.05 20.85
C THR A 460 10.53 11.74 20.07
N GLU A 461 10.03 10.62 20.62
CA GLU A 461 10.09 9.31 19.95
C GLU A 461 9.62 9.37 18.47
N PRO A 462 10.20 8.56 17.57
CA PRO A 462 9.88 8.60 16.15
C PRO A 462 8.38 8.32 15.94
N ALA A 463 7.67 9.32 15.40
CA ALA A 463 6.29 9.16 14.99
C ALA A 463 6.18 8.19 13.80
N GLU A 464 4.99 7.64 13.59
CA GLU A 464 4.70 6.84 12.41
C GLU A 464 4.85 7.68 11.13
N ASP A 465 5.74 7.25 10.23
CA ASP A 465 5.92 7.84 8.89
C ASP A 465 4.54 8.04 8.21
N GLY A 466 4.22 9.29 7.87
CA GLY A 466 3.02 9.64 7.08
C GLY A 466 1.79 10.16 7.84
N SER A 467 1.80 10.20 9.18
CA SER A 467 0.70 10.84 9.96
C SER A 467 0.53 12.33 9.61
N ASP A 468 1.65 13.04 9.46
CA ASP A 468 1.70 14.46 9.12
C ASP A 468 1.00 14.78 7.80
N PHE A 469 1.11 13.90 6.79
CA PHE A 469 0.54 14.16 5.47
C PHE A 469 -0.98 14.21 5.51
N ALA A 470 -1.61 13.29 6.26
CA ALA A 470 -3.06 13.27 6.43
C ALA A 470 -3.54 14.52 7.19
N MET A 471 -2.83 14.89 8.26
CA MET A 471 -3.15 16.07 9.05
C MET A 471 -3.05 17.36 8.22
N ILE A 472 -1.97 17.54 7.45
CA ILE A 472 -1.77 18.72 6.62
C ILE A 472 -2.76 18.74 5.44
N SER A 473 -3.08 17.58 4.86
CA SER A 473 -4.13 17.46 3.84
C SER A 473 -5.48 17.93 4.40
N GLU A 474 -5.84 17.54 5.62
CA GLU A 474 -7.08 18.01 6.27
C GLU A 474 -7.03 19.52 6.56
N ALA A 475 -5.92 20.01 7.11
CA ALA A 475 -5.72 21.44 7.37
C ALA A 475 -5.81 22.28 6.07
N SER A 476 -5.35 21.73 4.94
CA SER A 476 -5.39 22.39 3.64
C SER A 476 -6.81 22.74 3.18
N LYS A 477 -7.84 21.99 3.63
CA LYS A 477 -9.24 22.32 3.34
C LYS A 477 -9.64 23.66 3.96
N GLY A 478 -9.15 23.94 5.17
CA GLY A 478 -9.33 25.23 5.84
C GLY A 478 -8.52 26.34 5.19
N LEU A 479 -7.24 26.08 4.87
CA LEU A 479 -6.37 27.05 4.19
C LEU A 479 -6.90 27.46 2.81
N ALA A 480 -7.53 26.54 2.08
CA ALA A 480 -8.11 26.80 0.77
C ALA A 480 -9.21 27.88 0.82
N VAL A 481 -9.86 28.07 1.97
CA VAL A 481 -10.88 29.12 2.18
C VAL A 481 -10.23 30.49 2.27
N THR A 482 -9.06 30.60 2.91
CA THR A 482 -8.47 31.89 3.32
C THR A 482 -7.32 32.36 2.44
N VAL A 483 -6.64 31.46 1.74
CA VAL A 483 -5.40 31.76 1.00
C VAL A 483 -5.58 32.89 -0.03
N ILE A 484 -6.60 32.81 -0.90
CA ILE A 484 -6.85 33.85 -1.92
C ILE A 484 -7.35 35.16 -1.27
N PRO A 485 -8.37 35.15 -0.38
CA PRO A 485 -8.81 36.39 0.26
C PRO A 485 -7.68 37.16 0.94
N VAL A 486 -6.81 36.48 1.67
CA VAL A 486 -5.68 37.10 2.38
C VAL A 486 -4.68 37.71 1.41
N ILE A 487 -4.20 36.93 0.43
CA ILE A 487 -3.23 37.41 -0.56
C ILE A 487 -3.81 38.60 -1.34
N TYR A 488 -5.07 38.53 -1.74
CA TYR A 488 -5.71 39.60 -2.49
C TYR A 488 -5.77 40.91 -1.71
N GLN A 489 -6.21 40.89 -0.44
CA GLN A 489 -6.35 42.12 0.35
C GLN A 489 -4.99 42.77 0.60
N LEU A 490 -3.98 41.97 0.96
CA LEU A 490 -2.63 42.46 1.21
C LEU A 490 -1.94 43.00 -0.06
N HIS A 491 -2.30 42.48 -1.23
CA HIS A 491 -1.79 42.98 -2.51
C HIS A 491 -2.49 44.27 -2.96
N LYS A 492 -3.78 44.42 -2.63
CA LYS A 492 -4.57 45.62 -2.97
C LYS A 492 -3.98 46.87 -2.32
N ASP A 493 -3.59 46.78 -1.04
CA ASP A 493 -3.04 47.91 -0.27
C ASP A 493 -1.65 48.40 -0.73
N LYS A 494 -1.00 47.70 -1.68
CA LYS A 494 0.27 48.14 -2.30
C LYS A 494 0.12 48.66 -3.73
N SER A 495 -1.09 48.62 -4.29
CA SER A 495 -1.39 48.99 -5.68
C SER A 495 -2.18 50.29 -5.80
N ASP A 496 -2.55 50.90 -4.67
CA ASP A 496 -2.97 52.30 -4.51
C ASP A 496 -1.82 53.04 -3.79
#